data_AF-A0AAW0B8N9-F1
#
_entry.id   AF-A0AAW0B8N9-F1
#
_cell.length_a   1.000
_cell.length_b   1.000
_cell.length_c   1.000
_cell.angle_alpha   90.00
_cell.angle_beta   90.00
_cell.angle_gamma   90.00
#
_symmetry.space_group_name_H-M   'P 1'
#
loop_
_entity.id
_entity.type
_entity.pdbx_description
1 polymer ?
#
loop_
_entity_poly.entity_id
_entity_poly.type
_entity_poly.pdbx_seq_one_letter_code
_entity_poly.pdbx_strand_id
1 'polypeptide(L)'
;MVPLLIDFCWAGVLLRKRRRKAEEEQRKQQKELADFTEGIDESVIEEWLKAVDEWEQGRSSKNPYSTPPSGKTEQDVRLEYAEQEAQDMKLGIPPLHEVTPSAFLKLGLDIEESQRQLIIDLRKTDYNTPLQKTDLADRRGRISRAISQLRTIQQVYTPMVLSWGSANSSQEDEVAETTPLWLPSSLPNNIRELPQLASWVKMEVDFRRGQLNSALDGVRSHLFVRTRLTIQRSLHVRHQQASTRARDNLSRTAALFTKNVEDPRTLFLH
;
A
#
# COMPACT_ATOMS: atom_id res chain seq x y z
N MET A 1 -43.24 44.70 -26.51
CA MET A 1 -43.68 43.33 -26.12
C MET A 1 -43.21 42.28 -27.15
N VAL A 2 -41.96 42.37 -27.63
CA VAL A 2 -41.37 41.47 -28.65
C VAL A 2 -40.03 40.83 -28.20
N PRO A 3 -39.21 41.38 -27.28
CA PRO A 3 -37.93 40.72 -26.97
C PRO A 3 -38.07 39.42 -26.16
N LEU A 4 -39.09 39.30 -25.30
CA LEU A 4 -39.32 38.09 -24.48
C LEU A 4 -39.78 36.87 -25.28
N LEU A 5 -40.39 37.04 -26.46
CA LEU A 5 -40.86 35.93 -27.30
C LEU A 5 -39.72 35.30 -28.12
N ILE A 6 -38.69 36.09 -28.46
CA ILE A 6 -37.53 35.61 -29.21
C ILE A 6 -36.62 34.75 -28.30
N ASP A 7 -36.45 35.16 -27.04
CA ASP A 7 -35.68 34.41 -26.04
C ASP A 7 -36.33 33.05 -25.69
N PHE A 8 -37.67 32.98 -25.62
CA PHE A 8 -38.40 31.73 -25.38
C PHE A 8 -38.32 30.74 -26.56
N CYS A 9 -38.36 31.23 -27.80
CA CYS A 9 -38.20 30.38 -28.99
C CYS A 9 -36.78 29.79 -29.09
N TRP A 10 -35.75 30.57 -28.73
CA TRP A 10 -34.36 30.11 -28.73
C TRP A 10 -34.10 29.05 -27.65
N ALA A 11 -34.70 29.24 -26.46
CA ALA A 11 -34.66 28.24 -25.39
C ALA A 11 -35.29 26.91 -25.82
N GLY A 12 -36.43 26.93 -26.52
CA GLY A 12 -37.08 25.72 -27.02
C GLY A 12 -36.25 24.93 -28.04
N VAL A 13 -35.58 25.61 -28.96
CA VAL A 13 -34.67 24.98 -29.95
C VAL A 13 -33.43 24.40 -29.26
N LEU A 14 -32.86 25.13 -28.32
CA LEU A 14 -31.69 24.69 -27.53
C LEU A 14 -32.03 23.46 -26.67
N LEU A 15 -33.16 23.48 -25.97
CA LEU A 15 -33.62 22.35 -25.14
C LEU A 15 -33.89 21.12 -26.00
N ARG A 16 -34.52 21.27 -27.18
CA ARG A 16 -34.74 20.16 -28.12
C ARG A 16 -33.41 19.56 -28.60
N LYS A 17 -32.41 20.39 -28.91
CA LYS A 17 -31.07 19.94 -29.31
C LYS A 17 -30.35 19.22 -28.18
N ARG A 18 -30.42 19.74 -26.94
CA ARG A 18 -29.86 19.09 -25.74
C ARG A 18 -30.55 17.77 -25.44
N ARG A 19 -31.88 17.69 -25.58
CA ARG A 19 -32.66 16.47 -25.38
C ARG A 19 -32.26 15.38 -26.38
N ARG A 20 -32.17 15.70 -27.67
CA ARG A 20 -31.68 14.74 -28.70
C ARG A 20 -30.28 14.24 -28.38
N LYS A 21 -29.38 15.13 -27.98
CA LYS A 21 -28.03 14.74 -27.57
C LYS A 21 -28.04 13.84 -26.32
N ALA A 22 -28.90 14.15 -25.34
CA ALA A 22 -29.07 13.33 -24.15
C ALA A 22 -29.63 11.94 -24.48
N GLU A 23 -30.62 11.84 -25.37
CA GLU A 23 -31.18 10.58 -25.86
C GLU A 23 -30.10 9.74 -26.58
N GLU A 24 -29.27 10.38 -27.42
CA GLU A 24 -28.15 9.72 -28.10
C GLU A 24 -27.09 9.18 -27.13
N GLU A 25 -26.67 10.00 -26.15
CA GLU A 25 -25.70 9.59 -25.13
C GLU A 25 -26.27 8.53 -24.19
N GLN A 26 -27.53 8.66 -23.77
CA GLN A 26 -28.22 7.64 -22.96
C GLN A 26 -28.24 6.29 -23.67
N ARG A 27 -28.56 6.27 -24.97
CA ARG A 27 -28.57 5.03 -25.75
C ARG A 27 -27.18 4.40 -25.86
N LYS A 28 -26.11 5.19 -25.93
CA LYS A 28 -24.73 4.67 -25.91
C LYS A 28 -24.41 4.07 -24.54
N GLN A 29 -24.68 4.80 -23.47
CA GLN A 29 -24.43 4.35 -22.10
C GLN A 29 -25.20 3.08 -21.75
N GLN A 30 -26.45 2.96 -22.19
CA GLN A 30 -27.24 1.74 -22.01
C GLN A 30 -26.63 0.53 -22.73
N LYS A 31 -26.08 0.73 -23.92
CA LYS A 31 -25.37 -0.34 -24.64
C LYS A 31 -24.08 -0.72 -23.93
N GLU A 32 -23.26 0.25 -23.57
CA GLU A 32 -22.01 0.00 -22.83
C GLU A 32 -22.27 -0.70 -21.49
N LEU A 33 -23.38 -0.36 -20.81
CA LEU A 33 -23.79 -1.03 -19.58
C LEU A 33 -24.25 -2.47 -19.85
N ALA A 34 -25.05 -2.70 -20.89
CA ALA A 34 -25.47 -4.05 -21.29
C ALA A 34 -24.26 -4.93 -21.62
N ASP A 35 -23.34 -4.42 -22.45
CA ASP A 35 -22.09 -5.12 -22.82
C ASP A 35 -21.22 -5.40 -21.59
N PHE A 36 -21.18 -4.49 -20.61
CA PHE A 36 -20.45 -4.67 -19.35
C PHE A 36 -21.09 -5.71 -18.42
N THR A 37 -22.43 -5.80 -18.42
CA THR A 37 -23.20 -6.66 -17.51
C THR A 37 -23.43 -8.07 -18.06
N GLU A 38 -23.25 -8.30 -19.37
CA GLU A 38 -23.47 -9.60 -20.04
C GLU A 38 -22.66 -10.77 -19.42
N GLY A 39 -21.52 -10.49 -18.79
CA GLY A 39 -20.66 -11.49 -18.15
C GLY A 39 -20.69 -11.53 -16.62
N ILE A 40 -21.56 -10.74 -15.97
CA ILE A 40 -21.62 -10.61 -14.52
C ILE A 40 -22.88 -11.33 -14.01
N ASP A 41 -22.75 -12.04 -12.89
CA ASP A 41 -23.88 -12.70 -12.23
C ASP A 41 -24.96 -11.66 -11.83
N GLU A 42 -26.22 -11.98 -12.11
CA GLU A 42 -27.35 -11.06 -11.93
C GLU A 42 -27.56 -10.70 -10.46
N SER A 43 -27.21 -11.62 -9.56
CA SER A 43 -27.23 -11.39 -8.11
C SER A 43 -26.31 -10.24 -7.67
N VAL A 44 -25.12 -10.16 -8.25
CA VAL A 44 -24.12 -9.12 -7.96
C VAL A 44 -24.58 -7.76 -8.49
N ILE A 45 -25.23 -7.73 -9.65
CA ILE A 45 -25.79 -6.51 -10.25
C ILE A 45 -26.90 -5.95 -9.36
N GLU A 46 -27.83 -6.80 -8.92
CA GLU A 46 -28.92 -6.38 -8.05
C GLU A 46 -28.43 -5.84 -6.70
N GLU A 47 -27.46 -6.51 -6.07
CA GLU A 47 -26.86 -6.04 -4.82
C GLU A 47 -26.21 -4.67 -5.00
N TRP A 48 -25.49 -4.47 -6.11
CA TRP A 48 -24.84 -3.20 -6.39
C TRP A 48 -25.85 -2.07 -6.65
N LEU A 49 -26.90 -2.32 -7.44
CA LEU A 49 -27.95 -1.32 -7.73
C LEU A 49 -28.67 -0.89 -6.44
N LYS A 50 -29.00 -1.85 -5.56
CA LYS A 50 -29.59 -1.56 -4.25
C LYS A 50 -28.67 -0.67 -3.42
N ALA A 51 -27.37 -0.98 -3.38
CA ALA A 51 -26.39 -0.17 -2.64
C ALA A 51 -26.27 1.26 -3.19
N VAL A 52 -26.40 1.46 -4.51
CA VAL A 52 -26.44 2.80 -5.12
C VAL A 52 -27.72 3.53 -4.79
N ASP A 53 -28.88 2.91 -4.95
CA ASP A 53 -30.16 3.53 -4.62
C ASP A 53 -30.21 3.98 -3.15
N GLU A 54 -29.76 3.13 -2.23
CA GLU A 54 -29.68 3.47 -0.80
C GLU A 54 -28.73 4.63 -0.52
N TRP A 55 -27.60 4.71 -1.23
CA TRP A 55 -26.64 5.80 -1.07
C TRP A 55 -27.14 7.12 -1.68
N GLU A 56 -27.69 7.10 -2.89
CA GLU A 56 -28.22 8.30 -3.56
C GLU A 56 -29.43 8.88 -2.83
N GLN A 57 -30.25 8.02 -2.21
CA GLN A 57 -31.38 8.43 -1.38
C GLN A 57 -30.96 8.86 0.05
N GLY A 58 -29.66 8.84 0.36
CA GLY A 58 -29.12 9.22 1.67
C GLY A 58 -29.46 8.26 2.82
N ARG A 59 -29.89 7.03 2.49
CA ARG A 59 -30.24 5.98 3.47
C ARG A 59 -29.00 5.21 3.94
N SER A 60 -27.91 5.25 3.19
CA SER A 60 -26.63 4.62 3.53
C SER A 60 -25.51 5.66 3.62
N SER A 61 -24.67 5.53 4.66
CA SER A 61 -23.41 6.29 4.78
C SER A 61 -22.26 5.66 3.99
N LYS A 62 -22.42 4.42 3.54
CA LYS A 62 -21.38 3.69 2.81
C LYS A 62 -21.45 4.03 1.33
N ASN A 63 -20.38 4.63 0.82
CA ASN A 63 -20.28 4.97 -0.60
C ASN A 63 -19.98 3.72 -1.46
N PRO A 64 -20.90 3.27 -2.32
CA PRO A 64 -20.70 2.09 -3.18
C PRO A 64 -19.61 2.29 -4.26
N TYR A 65 -19.28 3.54 -4.56
CA TYR A 65 -18.20 3.89 -5.49
C TYR A 65 -16.83 3.96 -4.81
N SER A 66 -16.76 3.84 -3.49
CA SER A 66 -15.48 3.74 -2.79
C SER A 66 -14.84 2.39 -3.03
N THR A 67 -13.53 2.36 -3.25
CA THR A 67 -12.77 1.12 -3.30
C THR A 67 -12.92 0.39 -1.96
N PRO A 68 -13.30 -0.91 -1.97
CA PRO A 68 -13.40 -1.68 -0.73
C PRO A 68 -12.01 -1.72 -0.07
N PRO A 69 -11.92 -1.58 1.27
CA PRO A 69 -10.66 -1.67 1.96
C PRO A 69 -10.07 -3.08 1.79
N SER A 70 -8.77 -3.19 1.48
CA SER A 70 -8.09 -4.48 1.30
C SER A 70 -7.94 -5.31 2.59
N GLY A 71 -8.48 -4.81 3.71
CA GLY A 71 -8.34 -5.37 5.04
C GLY A 71 -7.64 -4.39 5.97
N LYS A 72 -7.13 -4.89 7.09
CA LYS A 72 -6.36 -4.08 8.05
C LYS A 72 -5.05 -3.65 7.42
N THR A 73 -4.73 -2.37 7.50
CA THR A 73 -3.42 -1.83 7.10
C THR A 73 -2.38 -2.08 8.17
N GLU A 74 -1.10 -1.90 7.84
CA GLU A 74 0.00 -1.94 8.81
C GLU A 74 -0.22 -0.96 10.00
N GLN A 75 -0.85 0.19 9.73
CA GLN A 75 -1.17 1.18 10.77
C GLN A 75 -2.31 0.72 11.68
N ASP A 76 -3.33 0.08 11.12
CA ASP A 76 -4.44 -0.47 11.90
C ASP A 76 -3.96 -1.59 12.84
N VAL A 77 -3.11 -2.49 12.32
CA VAL A 77 -2.50 -3.56 13.13
C VAL A 77 -1.67 -2.98 14.28
N ARG A 78 -0.89 -1.93 14.00
CA ARG A 78 -0.11 -1.23 15.03
C ARG A 78 -1.01 -0.59 16.10
N LEU A 79 -2.12 0.02 15.70
CA LEU A 79 -3.08 0.62 16.62
C LEU A 79 -3.71 -0.45 17.52
N GLU A 80 -4.14 -1.58 16.96
CA GLU A 80 -4.72 -2.68 17.73
C GLU A 80 -3.77 -3.23 18.79
N TYR A 81 -2.50 -3.45 18.43
CA TYR A 81 -1.50 -3.92 19.39
C TYR A 81 -1.16 -2.86 20.44
N ALA A 82 -1.08 -1.57 20.06
CA ALA A 82 -0.86 -0.50 21.02
C ALA A 82 -2.02 -0.33 22.02
N GLU A 83 -3.26 -0.54 21.57
CA GLU A 83 -4.44 -0.54 22.45
C GLU A 83 -4.43 -1.73 23.41
N GLN A 84 -4.06 -2.92 22.94
CA GLN A 84 -3.90 -4.12 23.78
C GLN A 84 -2.80 -3.90 24.84
N GLU A 85 -1.62 -3.41 24.44
CA GLU A 85 -0.53 -3.10 25.35
C GLU A 85 -0.92 -2.02 26.37
N ALA A 86 -1.71 -1.01 25.96
CA ALA A 86 -2.25 0.00 26.87
C ALA A 86 -3.28 -0.57 27.86
N GLN A 87 -4.04 -1.60 27.46
CA GLN A 87 -4.94 -2.32 28.36
C GLN A 87 -4.16 -3.17 29.35
N ASP A 88 -3.14 -3.90 28.91
CA ASP A 88 -2.26 -4.71 29.77
C ASP A 88 -1.56 -3.83 30.82
N MET A 89 -1.10 -2.64 30.43
CA MET A 89 -0.55 -1.65 31.35
C MET A 89 -1.56 -1.19 32.41
N LYS A 90 -2.84 -1.00 32.04
CA LYS A 90 -3.91 -0.66 33.01
C LYS A 90 -4.22 -1.83 33.95
N LEU A 91 -4.06 -3.06 33.49
CA LEU A 91 -4.20 -4.27 34.30
C LEU A 91 -2.97 -4.56 35.17
N GLY A 92 -1.91 -3.75 35.05
CA GLY A 92 -0.70 -3.88 35.86
C GLY A 92 0.30 -4.91 35.34
N ILE A 93 0.25 -5.25 34.05
CA ILE A 93 1.21 -6.14 33.38
C ILE A 93 2.18 -5.28 32.55
N PRO A 94 3.33 -4.86 33.11
CA PRO A 94 4.29 -4.04 32.38
C PRO A 94 5.08 -4.85 31.33
N PRO A 95 5.56 -4.20 30.26
CA PRO A 95 6.47 -4.82 29.31
C PRO A 95 7.82 -5.14 29.98
N LEU A 96 8.52 -6.16 29.47
CA LEU A 96 9.83 -6.58 29.99
C LEU A 96 10.95 -5.57 29.68
N HIS A 97 10.74 -4.69 28.71
CA HIS A 97 11.68 -3.65 28.30
C HIS A 97 10.93 -2.32 28.14
N GLU A 98 11.65 -1.19 28.12
CA GLU A 98 11.09 0.15 27.82
C GLU A 98 10.37 0.22 26.46
N VAL A 99 10.68 -0.72 25.56
CA VAL A 99 10.10 -0.83 24.22
C VAL A 99 9.08 -1.93 24.27
N THR A 100 7.85 -1.69 23.81
CA THR A 100 6.79 -2.68 23.81
C THR A 100 7.03 -3.79 22.76
N PRO A 101 6.43 -4.98 22.92
CA PRO A 101 6.57 -6.09 21.96
C PRO A 101 6.25 -5.69 20.52
N SER A 102 5.15 -4.97 20.29
CA SER A 102 4.75 -4.53 18.95
C SER A 102 5.73 -3.51 18.35
N ALA A 103 6.26 -2.60 19.16
CA ALA A 103 7.26 -1.63 18.75
C ALA A 103 8.60 -2.29 18.42
N PHE A 104 9.00 -3.31 19.19
CA PHE A 104 10.20 -4.11 18.93
C PHE A 104 10.11 -4.82 17.56
N LEU A 105 8.97 -5.47 17.29
CA LEU A 105 8.80 -6.18 16.03
C LEU A 105 8.76 -5.21 14.85
N LYS A 106 8.09 -4.06 15.02
CA LYS A 106 8.07 -2.99 14.02
C LYS A 106 9.46 -2.44 13.73
N LEU A 107 10.30 -2.24 14.75
CA LEU A 107 11.70 -1.84 14.57
C LEU A 107 12.45 -2.85 13.70
N GLY A 108 12.29 -4.15 13.95
CA GLY A 108 12.89 -5.21 13.14
C GLY A 108 12.45 -5.16 11.67
N LEU A 109 11.16 -4.98 11.42
CA LEU A 109 10.60 -4.85 10.06
C LEU A 109 11.09 -3.58 9.35
N ASP A 110 11.25 -2.47 10.07
CA ASP A 110 11.77 -1.21 9.52
C ASP A 110 13.25 -1.32 9.15
N ILE A 111 14.04 -2.03 9.95
CA ILE A 111 15.45 -2.32 9.64
C ILE A 111 15.52 -3.19 8.38
N GLU A 112 14.73 -4.25 8.30
CA GLU A 112 14.69 -5.12 7.12
C GLU A 112 14.36 -4.33 5.85
N GLU A 113 13.35 -3.45 5.94
CA GLU A 113 12.97 -2.58 4.84
C GLU A 113 14.10 -1.63 4.44
N SER A 114 14.81 -1.05 5.41
CA SER A 114 15.95 -0.18 5.13
C SER A 114 17.15 -0.90 4.50
N GLN A 115 17.47 -2.12 4.95
CA GLN A 115 18.49 -2.99 4.33
C GLN A 115 18.12 -3.26 2.87
N ARG A 116 16.86 -3.60 2.64
CA ARG A 116 16.38 -4.00 1.33
C ARG A 116 16.31 -2.83 0.34
N GLN A 117 15.85 -1.66 0.78
CA GLN A 117 15.90 -0.44 -0.03
C GLN A 117 17.34 -0.10 -0.43
N LEU A 118 18.29 -0.27 0.49
CA LEU A 118 19.70 -0.04 0.20
C LEU A 118 20.24 -1.02 -0.85
N ILE A 119 19.90 -2.31 -0.77
CA ILE A 119 20.26 -3.33 -1.78
C ILE A 119 19.70 -2.95 -3.17
N ILE A 120 18.44 -2.49 -3.23
CA ILE A 120 17.82 -2.06 -4.49
C ILE A 120 18.53 -0.83 -5.06
N ASP A 121 18.84 0.15 -4.22
CA ASP A 121 19.54 1.36 -4.62
C ASP A 121 20.95 1.05 -5.14
N LEU A 122 21.69 0.16 -4.47
CA LEU A 122 23.00 -0.33 -4.94
C LEU A 122 22.94 -1.02 -6.30
N ARG A 123 21.86 -1.73 -6.60
CA ARG A 123 21.67 -2.38 -7.92
C ARG A 123 21.34 -1.37 -9.02
N LYS A 124 20.73 -0.24 -8.68
CA LYS A 124 20.25 0.77 -9.64
C LYS A 124 21.23 1.92 -9.86
N THR A 125 22.07 2.22 -8.86
CA THR A 125 22.90 3.42 -8.85
C THR A 125 24.35 3.11 -8.54
N ASP A 126 25.26 3.66 -9.35
CA ASP A 126 26.69 3.58 -9.10
C ASP A 126 27.13 4.73 -8.17
N TYR A 127 27.63 4.38 -6.98
CA TYR A 127 28.10 5.34 -5.98
C TYR A 127 29.55 5.77 -6.25
N ASN A 128 29.75 6.53 -7.33
CA ASN A 128 31.09 6.88 -7.80
C ASN A 128 31.62 8.19 -7.19
N THR A 129 30.76 9.16 -6.94
CA THR A 129 31.17 10.47 -6.40
C THR A 129 31.46 10.40 -4.89
N PRO A 130 32.36 11.24 -4.36
CA PRO A 130 32.64 11.25 -2.92
C PRO A 130 31.38 11.55 -2.10
N LEU A 131 30.50 12.44 -2.57
CA LEU A 131 29.23 12.75 -1.93
C LEU A 131 28.28 11.54 -1.87
N GLN A 132 28.19 10.76 -2.95
CA GLN A 132 27.40 9.53 -2.95
C GLN A 132 28.00 8.48 -1.99
N LYS A 133 29.33 8.32 -1.99
CA LYS A 133 30.00 7.40 -1.06
C LYS A 133 29.78 7.77 0.40
N THR A 134 29.76 9.06 0.72
CA THR A 134 29.41 9.51 2.08
C THR A 134 27.96 9.22 2.43
N ASP A 135 26.99 9.45 1.52
CA ASP A 135 25.58 9.10 1.77
C ASP A 135 25.41 7.59 1.98
N LEU A 136 26.09 6.76 1.19
CA LEU A 136 26.09 5.30 1.36
C LEU A 136 26.65 4.89 2.73
N ALA A 137 27.79 5.48 3.15
CA ALA A 137 28.38 5.22 4.46
C ALA A 137 27.44 5.64 5.60
N ASP A 138 26.78 6.79 5.49
CA ASP A 138 25.81 7.27 6.47
C ASP A 138 24.60 6.34 6.58
N ARG A 139 24.06 5.88 5.44
CA ARG A 139 22.95 4.91 5.40
C ARG A 139 23.35 3.60 6.07
N ARG A 140 24.50 3.03 5.71
CA ARG A 140 25.04 1.82 6.35
C ARG A 140 25.21 2.01 7.86
N GLY A 141 25.77 3.14 8.28
CA GLY A 141 25.93 3.47 9.70
C GLY A 141 24.60 3.57 10.46
N ARG A 142 23.54 4.12 9.85
CA ARG A 142 22.19 4.13 10.44
C ARG A 142 21.65 2.72 10.62
N ILE A 143 21.78 1.87 9.61
CA ILE A 143 21.34 0.47 9.66
C ILE A 143 22.11 -0.29 10.74
N SER A 144 23.44 -0.21 10.77
CA SER A 144 24.25 -0.88 11.80
C SER A 144 23.88 -0.46 13.21
N ARG A 145 23.64 0.84 13.46
CA ARG A 145 23.18 1.31 14.78
C ARG A 145 21.81 0.76 15.15
N ALA A 146 20.88 0.73 14.20
CA ALA A 146 19.55 0.18 14.41
C ALA A 146 19.60 -1.34 14.67
N ILE A 147 20.47 -2.08 13.97
CA ILE A 147 20.73 -3.50 14.25
C ILE A 147 21.27 -3.68 15.67
N SER A 148 22.25 -2.89 16.09
CA SER A 148 22.78 -2.97 17.46
C SER A 148 21.67 -2.74 18.50
N GLN A 149 20.78 -1.76 18.27
CA GLN A 149 19.61 -1.53 19.12
C GLN A 149 18.62 -2.70 19.10
N LEU A 150 18.40 -3.32 17.93
CA LEU A 150 17.56 -4.51 17.82
C LEU A 150 18.15 -5.66 18.66
N ARG A 151 19.47 -5.85 18.62
CA ARG A 151 20.17 -6.89 19.38
C ARG A 151 20.03 -6.71 20.89
N THR A 152 20.14 -5.48 21.41
CA THR A 152 19.95 -5.24 22.86
C THR A 152 18.54 -5.58 23.31
N ILE A 153 17.53 -5.25 22.51
CA ILE A 153 16.13 -5.56 22.82
C ILE A 153 15.86 -7.07 22.67
N GLN A 154 16.46 -7.72 21.67
CA GLN A 154 16.35 -9.18 21.48
C GLN A 154 16.88 -9.97 22.68
N GLN A 155 17.90 -9.46 23.40
CA GLN A 155 18.40 -10.12 24.62
C GLN A 155 17.33 -10.23 25.71
N VAL A 156 16.38 -9.30 25.74
CA VAL A 156 15.30 -9.28 26.73
C VAL A 156 14.10 -10.10 26.25
N TYR A 157 13.64 -9.88 25.01
CA TYR A 157 12.40 -10.50 24.52
C TYR A 157 12.59 -11.88 23.89
N THR A 158 13.68 -12.11 23.16
CA THR A 158 13.92 -13.32 22.36
C THR A 158 15.37 -13.82 22.48
N PRO A 159 15.89 -14.06 23.70
CA PRO A 159 17.30 -14.45 23.91
C PRO A 159 17.67 -15.77 23.22
N MET A 160 16.72 -16.71 23.13
CA MET A 160 16.92 -17.97 22.43
C MET A 160 17.27 -17.75 20.95
N VAL A 161 16.62 -16.81 20.28
CA VAL A 161 16.84 -16.50 18.87
C VAL A 161 18.26 -15.96 18.66
N LEU A 162 18.74 -15.11 19.57
CA LEU A 162 20.13 -14.62 19.56
C LEU A 162 21.14 -15.74 19.77
N SER A 163 20.88 -16.65 20.72
CA SER A 163 21.79 -17.77 20.98
C SER A 163 21.94 -18.67 19.76
N TRP A 164 20.84 -18.91 19.05
CA TRP A 164 20.85 -19.65 17.79
C TRP A 164 21.54 -18.87 16.67
N GLY A 165 21.26 -17.57 16.54
CA GLY A 165 21.88 -16.70 15.54
C GLY A 165 23.40 -16.64 15.69
N SER A 166 23.90 -16.46 16.92
CA SER A 166 25.33 -16.42 17.22
C SER A 166 26.05 -17.75 16.94
N ALA A 167 25.35 -18.88 17.04
CA ALA A 167 25.92 -20.19 16.74
C ALA A 167 26.03 -20.45 15.21
N ASN A 168 25.21 -19.75 14.40
CA ASN A 168 25.11 -19.96 12.97
C ASN A 168 25.60 -18.78 12.12
N SER A 169 25.92 -17.63 12.72
CA SER A 169 26.51 -16.50 12.02
C SER A 169 27.96 -16.79 11.67
N SER A 170 28.27 -16.71 10.38
CA SER A 170 29.66 -16.71 9.90
C SER A 170 30.24 -15.30 10.04
N GLN A 171 31.54 -15.16 10.31
CA GLN A 171 32.19 -13.84 10.48
C GLN A 171 32.11 -12.91 9.25
N GLU A 172 31.61 -13.39 8.11
CA GLU A 172 31.47 -12.64 6.85
C GLU A 172 30.28 -11.65 6.83
N ASP A 173 29.46 -11.58 7.88
CA ASP A 173 28.30 -10.68 8.00
C ASP A 173 28.66 -9.18 8.22
N GLU A 174 29.85 -8.72 7.78
CA GLU A 174 30.35 -7.37 8.03
C GLU A 174 29.57 -6.26 7.31
N VAL A 175 28.81 -6.60 6.26
CA VAL A 175 28.04 -5.62 5.49
C VAL A 175 26.67 -5.41 6.13
N ALA A 176 26.38 -4.17 6.54
CA ALA A 176 25.13 -3.79 7.20
C ALA A 176 23.84 -4.20 6.46
N GLU A 177 23.92 -4.37 5.14
CA GLU A 177 22.81 -4.73 4.26
C GLU A 177 22.45 -6.22 4.29
N THR A 178 23.43 -7.09 4.58
CA THR A 178 23.26 -8.55 4.56
C THR A 178 23.23 -9.17 5.95
N THR A 179 23.53 -8.39 6.99
CA THR A 179 23.49 -8.86 8.37
C THR A 179 22.09 -9.41 8.71
N PRO A 180 21.97 -10.70 9.08
CA PRO A 180 20.68 -11.35 9.27
C PRO A 180 19.99 -10.88 10.54
N LEU A 181 18.76 -10.38 10.47
CA LEU A 181 18.06 -9.81 11.64
C LEU A 181 17.51 -10.86 12.61
N TRP A 182 17.32 -12.11 12.14
CA TRP A 182 16.70 -13.22 12.89
C TRP A 182 15.28 -12.88 13.36
N LEU A 183 14.45 -12.36 12.45
CA LEU A 183 13.01 -12.24 12.67
C LEU A 183 12.34 -13.62 12.62
N PRO A 184 11.19 -13.83 13.28
CA PRO A 184 10.52 -15.15 13.31
C PRO A 184 10.31 -15.80 11.93
N SER A 185 10.03 -15.02 10.88
CA SER A 185 9.92 -15.50 9.49
C SER A 185 11.23 -16.00 8.88
N SER A 186 12.37 -15.45 9.29
CA SER A 186 13.71 -15.85 8.80
C SER A 186 14.28 -17.08 9.51
N LEU A 187 13.59 -17.57 10.55
CA LEU A 187 14.05 -18.72 11.34
C LEU A 187 13.59 -20.05 10.73
N PRO A 188 14.38 -21.13 10.87
CA PRO A 188 13.96 -22.47 10.50
C PRO A 188 12.68 -22.91 11.23
N ASN A 189 11.88 -23.75 10.57
CA ASN A 189 10.60 -24.27 11.12
C ASN A 189 10.75 -24.86 12.52
N ASN A 190 11.83 -25.61 12.77
CA ASN A 190 12.10 -26.26 14.06
C ASN A 190 12.14 -25.29 15.24
N ILE A 191 12.57 -24.04 15.01
CA ILE A 191 12.66 -22.99 16.04
C ILE A 191 11.37 -22.17 16.07
N ARG A 192 10.80 -21.94 14.88
CA ARG A 192 9.55 -21.20 14.71
C ARG A 192 8.37 -21.87 15.42
N GLU A 193 8.37 -23.20 15.48
CA GLU A 193 7.32 -24.01 16.12
C GLU A 193 7.43 -24.07 17.65
N LEU A 194 8.47 -23.49 18.25
CA LEU A 194 8.62 -23.46 19.70
C LEU A 194 7.48 -22.64 20.34
N PRO A 195 6.87 -23.12 21.44
CA PRO A 195 5.70 -22.47 22.04
C PRO A 195 6.01 -21.05 22.54
N GLN A 196 7.26 -20.79 22.91
CA GLN A 196 7.74 -19.48 23.36
C GLN A 196 7.77 -18.43 22.24
N LEU A 197 7.89 -18.86 20.98
CA LEU A 197 7.95 -17.99 19.82
C LEU A 197 6.60 -17.84 19.12
N ALA A 198 5.61 -18.68 19.45
CA ALA A 198 4.30 -18.70 18.79
C ALA A 198 3.58 -17.34 18.82
N SER A 199 3.66 -16.59 19.93
CA SER A 199 3.09 -15.24 20.04
C SER A 199 3.77 -14.25 19.09
N TRP A 200 5.10 -14.30 19.00
CA TRP A 200 5.91 -13.46 18.11
C TRP A 200 5.64 -13.77 16.63
N VAL A 201 5.52 -15.04 16.27
CA VAL A 201 5.18 -15.47 14.91
C VAL A 201 3.81 -14.93 14.52
N LYS A 202 2.81 -15.07 15.40
CA LYS A 202 1.46 -14.55 15.14
C LYS A 202 1.48 -13.03 14.92
N MET A 203 2.18 -12.31 15.80
CA MET A 203 2.30 -10.86 15.70
C MET A 203 2.98 -10.47 14.38
N GLU A 204 4.05 -11.16 13.98
CA GLU A 204 4.72 -10.89 12.70
C GLU A 204 3.79 -11.14 11.51
N VAL A 205 3.05 -12.24 11.51
CA VAL A 205 2.08 -12.56 10.45
C VAL A 205 1.04 -11.44 10.31
N ASP A 206 0.54 -10.89 11.42
CA ASP A 206 -0.42 -9.78 11.37
C ASP A 206 0.19 -8.52 10.76
N PHE A 207 1.41 -8.14 11.17
CA PHE A 207 2.12 -7.01 10.57
C PHE A 207 2.41 -7.22 9.08
N ARG A 208 2.86 -8.42 8.69
CA ARG A 208 3.14 -8.77 7.29
C ARG A 208 1.87 -8.72 6.44
N ARG A 209 0.75 -9.21 6.96
CA ARG A 209 -0.55 -9.11 6.29
C ARG A 209 -0.99 -7.66 6.14
N GLY A 210 -0.77 -6.83 7.17
CA GLY A 210 -1.00 -5.38 7.10
C GLY A 210 -0.15 -4.70 6.04
N GLN A 211 1.14 -5.03 5.95
CA GLN A 211 2.06 -4.55 4.92
C GLN A 211 1.61 -4.94 3.51
N LEU A 212 1.18 -6.19 3.34
CA LEU A 212 0.66 -6.71 2.07
C LEU A 212 -0.60 -5.95 1.64
N ASN A 213 -1.54 -5.74 2.54
CA ASN A 213 -2.77 -5.00 2.24
C ASN A 213 -2.47 -3.56 1.80
N SER A 214 -1.60 -2.86 2.53
CA SER A 214 -1.17 -1.51 2.16
C SER A 214 -0.44 -1.47 0.81
N ALA A 215 0.41 -2.45 0.51
CA ALA A 215 1.09 -2.56 -0.78
C ALA A 215 0.09 -2.82 -1.92
N LEU A 216 -0.88 -3.71 -1.69
CA LEU A 216 -1.93 -4.04 -2.65
C LEU A 216 -2.82 -2.83 -2.96
N ASP A 217 -3.20 -2.07 -1.94
CA ASP A 217 -3.93 -0.81 -2.11
C ASP A 217 -3.12 0.22 -2.91
N GLY A 218 -1.81 0.30 -2.66
CA GLY A 218 -0.89 1.13 -3.44
C GLY A 218 -0.86 0.74 -4.92
N VAL A 219 -0.74 -0.56 -5.22
CA VAL A 219 -0.75 -1.09 -6.59
C VAL A 219 -2.08 -0.80 -7.29
N ARG A 220 -3.21 -1.09 -6.63
CA ARG A 220 -4.55 -0.80 -7.17
C ARG A 220 -4.75 0.68 -7.47
N SER A 221 -4.34 1.55 -6.54
CA SER A 221 -4.43 3.00 -6.71
C SER A 221 -3.60 3.48 -7.89
N HIS A 222 -2.37 2.96 -8.07
CA HIS A 222 -1.55 3.32 -9.23
C HIS A 222 -2.12 2.83 -10.56
N LEU A 223 -2.65 1.61 -10.60
CA LEU A 223 -3.33 1.09 -11.80
C LEU A 223 -4.55 1.94 -12.17
N PHE A 224 -5.35 2.33 -11.17
CA PHE A 224 -6.50 3.20 -11.36
C PHE A 224 -6.08 4.57 -11.93
N VAL A 225 -5.09 5.22 -11.29
CA VAL A 225 -4.57 6.52 -11.75
C VAL A 225 -4.02 6.41 -13.17
N ARG A 226 -3.22 5.38 -13.47
CA ARG A 226 -2.64 5.17 -14.80
C ARG A 226 -3.72 4.99 -15.86
N THR A 227 -4.73 4.18 -15.58
CA THR A 227 -5.88 3.97 -16.47
C THR A 227 -6.59 5.30 -16.73
N ARG A 228 -6.88 6.06 -15.67
CA ARG A 228 -7.53 7.37 -15.78
C ARG A 228 -6.71 8.36 -16.59
N LEU A 229 -5.41 8.46 -16.36
CA LEU A 229 -4.51 9.34 -17.13
C LEU A 229 -4.44 8.95 -18.60
N THR A 230 -4.50 7.66 -18.91
CA THR A 230 -4.49 7.15 -20.29
C THR A 230 -5.78 7.54 -21.01
N ILE A 231 -6.93 7.36 -20.38
CA ILE A 231 -8.24 7.79 -20.91
C ILE A 231 -8.29 9.31 -21.06
N GLN A 232 -7.84 10.07 -20.06
CA GLN A 232 -7.83 11.52 -20.14
C GLN A 232 -6.93 12.02 -21.27
N ARG A 233 -5.79 11.35 -21.49
CA ARG A 233 -4.90 11.65 -22.61
C ARG A 233 -5.57 11.39 -23.96
N SER A 234 -6.21 10.24 -24.15
CA SER A 234 -6.86 9.92 -25.43
C SER A 234 -8.02 10.86 -25.77
N LEU A 235 -8.78 11.28 -24.76
CA LEU A 235 -9.96 12.12 -24.93
C LEU A 235 -9.62 13.61 -25.11
N HIS A 236 -8.77 14.15 -24.23
CA HIS A 236 -8.63 15.60 -24.03
C HIS A 236 -7.30 16.20 -24.48
N VAL A 237 -6.26 15.39 -24.73
CA VAL A 237 -4.94 15.91 -25.09
C VAL A 237 -4.78 15.98 -26.60
N ARG A 238 -4.78 17.20 -27.15
CA ARG A 238 -4.69 17.47 -28.61
C ARG A 238 -3.46 18.27 -29.04
N HIS A 239 -2.81 19.00 -28.12
CA HIS A 239 -1.71 19.92 -28.40
C HIS A 239 -0.37 19.38 -27.89
N GLN A 240 0.74 19.77 -28.54
CA GLN A 240 2.08 19.24 -28.26
C GLN A 240 2.53 19.45 -26.81
N GLN A 241 2.38 20.65 -26.25
CA GLN A 241 2.75 20.93 -24.85
C GLN A 241 1.94 20.11 -23.84
N ALA A 242 0.63 19.93 -24.09
CA ALA A 242 -0.23 19.09 -23.26
C ALA A 242 0.13 17.60 -23.39
N SER A 243 0.61 17.17 -24.56
CA SER A 243 1.11 15.82 -24.81
C SER A 243 2.37 15.51 -23.99
N THR A 244 3.32 16.45 -23.93
CA THR A 244 4.53 16.30 -23.11
C THR A 244 4.18 16.16 -21.64
N ARG A 245 3.36 17.08 -21.09
CA ARG A 245 2.91 17.01 -19.69
C ARG A 245 2.16 15.72 -19.36
N ALA A 246 1.29 15.25 -20.25
CA ALA A 246 0.58 13.99 -20.06
C ALA A 246 1.53 12.78 -20.08
N ARG A 247 2.57 12.82 -20.93
CA ARG A 247 3.59 11.78 -21.00
C ARG A 247 4.45 11.76 -19.74
N ASP A 248 4.81 12.93 -19.19
CA ASP A 248 5.58 13.04 -17.95
C ASP A 248 4.78 12.53 -16.74
N ASN A 249 3.47 12.82 -16.70
CA ASN A 249 2.60 12.27 -15.65
C ASN A 249 2.47 10.74 -15.76
N LEU A 250 2.38 10.20 -16.99
CA LEU A 250 2.33 8.75 -17.23
C LEU A 250 3.67 8.07 -16.90
N SER A 251 4.81 8.69 -17.21
CA SER A 251 6.13 8.13 -16.87
C SER A 251 6.36 8.17 -15.36
N ARG A 252 5.97 9.25 -14.68
CA ARG A 252 6.05 9.36 -13.22
C ARG A 252 5.18 8.31 -12.53
N THR A 253 3.94 8.12 -12.98
CA THR A 253 3.06 7.08 -12.42
C THR A 253 3.55 5.67 -12.73
N ALA A 254 4.18 5.45 -13.89
CA ALA A 254 4.85 4.18 -14.19
C ALA A 254 6.03 3.92 -13.26
N ALA A 255 6.86 4.94 -12.96
CA ALA A 255 7.98 4.81 -12.02
C ALA A 255 7.51 4.54 -10.58
N LEU A 256 6.38 5.13 -10.16
CA LEU A 256 5.76 4.83 -8.87
C LEU A 256 5.16 3.42 -8.84
N PHE A 257 4.55 2.96 -9.93
CA PHE A 257 4.07 1.60 -10.05
C PHE A 257 5.21 0.58 -10.01
N THR A 258 6.30 0.80 -10.75
CA THR A 258 7.48 -0.06 -10.65
C THR A 258 8.06 -0.02 -9.25
N LYS A 259 8.10 1.15 -8.59
CA LYS A 259 8.51 1.22 -7.19
C LYS A 259 7.59 0.42 -6.26
N ASN A 260 6.28 0.41 -6.49
CA ASN A 260 5.28 -0.29 -5.66
C ASN A 260 5.18 -1.80 -5.95
N VAL A 261 5.50 -2.23 -7.17
CA VAL A 261 5.52 -3.65 -7.60
C VAL A 261 6.89 -4.27 -7.35
N GLU A 262 7.96 -3.52 -7.58
CA GLU A 262 9.28 -3.83 -7.06
C GLU A 262 9.34 -3.53 -5.55
N ASP A 263 8.30 -2.93 -4.96
CA ASP A 263 8.19 -2.78 -3.51
C ASP A 263 8.04 -4.19 -2.96
N PRO A 264 9.05 -4.65 -2.25
CA PRO A 264 9.29 -6.06 -2.03
C PRO A 264 8.35 -6.70 -1.00
N ARG A 265 7.35 -5.96 -0.49
CA ARG A 265 6.28 -6.48 0.38
C ARG A 265 5.43 -7.58 -0.31
N THR A 266 5.46 -7.66 -1.64
CA THR A 266 4.69 -8.64 -2.43
C THR A 266 5.50 -9.85 -2.92
N LEU A 267 6.83 -9.85 -2.78
CA LEU A 267 7.69 -10.78 -3.52
C LEU A 267 8.23 -11.99 -2.74
N PHE A 268 7.94 -12.17 -1.45
CA PHE A 268 8.35 -13.38 -0.73
C PHE A 268 7.27 -13.90 0.23
N LEU A 269 6.36 -14.72 -0.32
CA LEU A 269 5.93 -15.96 0.30
C LEU A 269 6.86 -17.06 -0.22
N HIS A 270 8.03 -17.23 0.40
CA HIS A 270 8.81 -18.47 0.30
C HIS A 270 9.40 -18.79 1.66
#